data_AF-A0A948E7A6-F1
#
_entry.id   AF-A0A948E7A6-F1
#
_cell.length_a   1.000
_cell.length_b   1.000
_cell.length_c   1.000
_cell.angle_alpha   90.00
_cell.angle_beta   90.00
_cell.angle_gamma   90.00
#
_symmetry.space_group_name_H-M   'P 1'
#
loop_
_entity.id
_entity.type
_entity.pdbx_description
1 polymer ?
#
loop_
_entity_poly.entity_id
_entity_poly.type
_entity_poly.pdbx_seq_one_letter_code
_entity_poly.pdbx_strand_id
1 'polypeptide(L)'
;NNVNNTNNVNNTNNVNNTNNVNNVSCGNGVMDAGEACDGDDFGTETCMTLGYAQGSLVCSPDCSTIFDGFCSANDSCGDGVADPWESCDGEEIYDTCEDWGFTGGTVACTDDCQVDYSGCTGDVCDLEGYYSDGWCDPCEFMGGEPDTEDCTTICETSDGECGSYYDPALGTTTCLYYAGTEDPDCDVCGDGTADEYEWCDGDEFNAGCEDLGFAGGVIGCADNCTVDVSECIEAVCGDDILNGLETCDGTDFGTATCEDYGYTGGDLGCDSSCEMILTGCTSTCGDSIISTGETCDGTNLGTATCVTEGFTGGELACDACAFDVSGCTN
;
A
#
# COMPACT_ATOMS: atom_id res chain seq x y z
N ASN A 1 41.72 -6.45 -24.95
CA ASN A 1 40.59 -5.94 -25.77
C ASN A 1 40.72 -4.44 -25.91
N ASN A 2 40.49 -3.93 -27.11
CA ASN A 2 41.04 -2.70 -27.67
C ASN A 2 40.49 -1.43 -26.97
N VAL A 3 41.28 -0.80 -26.11
CA VAL A 3 40.99 0.49 -25.47
C VAL A 3 41.43 1.62 -26.41
N ASN A 4 40.51 2.51 -26.77
CA ASN A 4 40.68 3.70 -27.62
C ASN A 4 40.82 3.47 -29.14
N ASN A 5 39.74 3.04 -29.79
CA ASN A 5 39.54 3.26 -31.22
C ASN A 5 38.43 4.29 -31.45
N THR A 6 38.82 5.52 -31.80
CA THR A 6 37.93 6.67 -32.09
C THR A 6 37.14 6.54 -33.40
N ASN A 7 37.30 5.44 -34.14
CA ASN A 7 36.67 5.22 -35.46
C ASN A 7 35.61 4.10 -35.46
N ASN A 8 35.09 3.68 -34.30
CA ASN A 8 34.09 2.62 -34.24
C ASN A 8 32.72 3.17 -33.80
N VAL A 9 32.01 3.73 -34.77
CA VAL A 9 30.61 4.17 -34.61
C VAL A 9 29.73 2.94 -34.92
N ASN A 10 28.85 2.57 -33.97
CA ASN A 10 27.84 1.50 -34.09
C ASN A 10 28.35 0.04 -34.02
N ASN A 11 28.91 -0.36 -32.86
CA ASN A 11 29.20 -1.77 -32.56
C ASN A 11 28.34 -2.26 -31.39
N THR A 12 27.49 -3.25 -31.65
CA THR A 12 26.49 -3.81 -30.72
C THR A 12 27.08 -4.56 -29.51
N ASN A 13 28.40 -4.79 -29.47
CA ASN A 13 29.07 -5.60 -28.44
C ASN A 13 29.97 -4.79 -27.49
N ASN A 14 29.73 -3.49 -27.29
CA ASN A 14 30.57 -2.67 -26.42
C ASN A 14 29.77 -1.66 -25.59
N VAL A 15 29.30 -2.11 -24.43
CA VAL A 15 28.37 -1.39 -23.53
C VAL A 15 29.01 -0.32 -22.63
N ASN A 16 30.35 -0.16 -22.62
CA ASN A 16 31.03 0.77 -21.68
C ASN A 16 31.87 1.86 -22.38
N ASN A 17 31.27 2.68 -23.25
CA ASN A 17 31.96 3.85 -23.83
C ASN A 17 31.06 5.09 -23.90
N THR A 18 31.56 6.20 -23.32
CA THR A 18 30.92 7.52 -23.18
C THR A 18 30.58 8.25 -24.49
N ASN A 19 30.97 7.70 -25.66
CA ASN A 19 30.75 8.31 -26.98
C ASN A 19 29.82 7.48 -27.89
N ASN A 20 29.01 6.57 -27.34
CA ASN A 20 28.01 5.83 -28.10
C ASN A 20 26.68 6.61 -28.16
N VAL A 21 26.34 7.17 -29.31
CA VAL A 21 25.10 7.96 -29.55
C VAL A 21 23.89 7.10 -29.95
N ASN A 22 24.00 5.77 -29.90
CA ASN A 22 22.87 4.83 -30.03
C ASN A 22 22.40 4.29 -28.67
N ASN A 23 22.77 4.97 -27.59
CA ASN A 23 22.47 4.55 -26.23
C ASN A 23 21.22 5.26 -25.74
N VAL A 24 20.07 4.83 -26.26
CA VAL A 24 18.79 4.91 -25.53
C VAL A 24 19.02 4.03 -24.31
N SER A 25 19.25 4.64 -23.15
CA SER A 25 19.64 3.91 -21.95
C SER A 25 18.65 4.18 -20.86
N CYS A 26 17.81 3.17 -20.66
CA CYS A 26 17.05 2.97 -19.45
C CYS A 26 17.92 3.14 -18.20
N GLY A 27 17.39 3.84 -17.21
CA GLY A 27 18.04 4.15 -15.94
C GLY A 27 18.87 5.43 -15.96
N ASN A 28 18.65 6.31 -16.94
CA ASN A 28 19.27 7.63 -16.98
C ASN A 28 18.43 8.74 -16.31
N GLY A 29 17.22 8.41 -15.86
CA GLY A 29 16.29 9.29 -15.16
C GLY A 29 15.53 10.26 -16.08
N VAL A 30 15.57 10.05 -17.39
CA VAL A 30 14.83 10.84 -18.39
C VAL A 30 14.22 9.90 -19.42
N MET A 31 12.90 10.01 -19.66
CA MET A 31 12.19 9.22 -20.66
C MET A 31 12.63 9.61 -22.07
N ASP A 32 13.46 8.78 -22.70
CA ASP A 32 13.96 8.99 -24.05
C ASP A 32 13.01 8.47 -25.13
N ALA A 33 13.23 8.92 -26.37
CA ALA A 33 12.42 8.50 -27.52
C ALA A 33 12.57 6.99 -27.81
N GLY A 34 11.57 6.21 -27.41
CA GLY A 34 11.54 4.75 -27.59
C GLY A 34 11.38 3.97 -26.28
N GLU A 35 11.46 4.64 -25.13
CA GLU A 35 11.15 4.11 -23.80
C GLU A 35 9.68 4.37 -23.44
N ALA A 36 9.13 3.53 -22.57
CA ALA A 36 7.82 3.76 -21.95
C ALA A 36 7.92 4.66 -20.71
N CYS A 37 9.06 4.63 -20.00
CA CYS A 37 9.38 5.37 -18.78
C CYS A 37 10.90 5.25 -18.51
N ASP A 38 11.48 6.05 -17.61
CA ASP A 38 12.85 5.85 -17.09
C ASP A 38 12.91 6.25 -15.60
N GLY A 39 13.06 5.26 -14.71
CA GLY A 39 12.96 5.48 -13.27
C GLY A 39 11.57 6.01 -12.90
N ASP A 40 11.52 7.22 -12.35
CA ASP A 40 10.26 7.93 -12.02
C ASP A 40 9.78 8.88 -13.13
N ASP A 41 10.49 8.96 -14.26
CA ASP A 41 10.06 9.74 -15.43
C ASP A 41 9.11 8.91 -16.31
N PHE A 42 7.81 9.09 -16.09
CA PHE A 42 6.72 8.49 -16.87
C PHE A 42 6.19 9.42 -17.98
N GLY A 43 6.89 10.52 -18.25
CA GLY A 43 6.43 11.54 -19.20
C GLY A 43 5.14 12.23 -18.74
N THR A 44 4.04 11.98 -19.44
CA THR A 44 2.71 12.50 -19.08
C THR A 44 1.81 11.46 -18.43
N GLU A 45 2.28 10.22 -18.30
CA GLU A 45 1.46 9.14 -17.76
C GLU A 45 1.46 9.17 -16.22
N THR A 46 0.27 9.01 -15.65
CA THR A 46 0.01 8.82 -14.22
C THR A 46 -1.03 7.73 -14.07
N CYS A 47 -1.25 7.22 -12.86
CA CYS A 47 -2.40 6.32 -12.61
C CYS A 47 -3.72 6.93 -13.12
N MET A 48 -3.90 8.26 -12.97
CA MET A 48 -5.06 9.01 -13.48
C MET A 48 -5.19 9.02 -15.00
N THR A 49 -4.10 9.22 -15.74
CA THR A 49 -4.18 9.21 -17.22
C THR A 49 -4.45 7.81 -17.79
N LEU A 50 -4.08 6.77 -17.04
CA LEU A 50 -4.35 5.37 -17.36
C LEU A 50 -5.74 4.89 -16.91
N GLY A 51 -6.52 5.74 -16.23
CA GLY A 51 -7.91 5.47 -15.86
C GLY A 51 -8.10 4.90 -14.45
N TYR A 52 -7.10 5.04 -13.57
CA TYR A 52 -7.15 4.71 -12.16
C TYR A 52 -7.26 5.99 -11.33
N ALA A 53 -7.83 5.95 -10.14
CA ALA A 53 -8.04 7.17 -9.35
C ALA A 53 -6.79 7.60 -8.56
N GLN A 54 -5.96 6.64 -8.11
CA GLN A 54 -4.76 6.93 -7.34
C GLN A 54 -3.70 5.85 -7.49
N GLY A 55 -2.56 6.06 -6.83
CA GLY A 55 -1.46 5.11 -6.72
C GLY A 55 -0.20 5.60 -7.43
N SER A 56 0.78 4.71 -7.52
CA SER A 56 2.08 4.99 -8.11
C SER A 56 2.34 4.10 -9.31
N LEU A 57 2.94 4.68 -10.35
CA LEU A 57 3.46 3.91 -11.47
C LEU A 57 4.86 3.41 -11.13
N VAL A 58 5.22 2.23 -11.63
CA VAL A 58 6.58 1.69 -11.52
C VAL A 58 7.11 1.41 -12.92
N CYS A 59 8.32 1.89 -13.20
CA CYS A 59 8.96 1.61 -14.48
C CYS A 59 9.67 0.27 -14.46
N SER A 60 9.54 -0.53 -15.53
CA SER A 60 10.32 -1.76 -15.64
C SER A 60 11.82 -1.46 -15.73
N PRO A 61 12.70 -2.33 -15.20
CA PRO A 61 14.16 -2.14 -15.27
C PRO A 61 14.74 -2.10 -16.70
N ASP A 62 13.95 -2.44 -17.70
CA ASP A 62 14.30 -2.33 -19.12
C ASP A 62 13.59 -1.19 -19.86
N CYS A 63 12.82 -0.36 -19.14
CA CYS A 63 12.10 0.82 -19.62
C CYS A 63 11.11 0.54 -20.75
N SER A 64 10.71 -0.72 -20.91
CA SER A 64 9.81 -1.15 -21.98
C SER A 64 8.34 -1.14 -21.56
N THR A 65 8.06 -1.13 -20.26
CA THR A 65 6.71 -1.21 -19.72
C THR A 65 6.56 -0.34 -18.47
N ILE A 66 5.40 0.28 -18.35
CA ILE A 66 4.91 0.88 -17.10
C ILE A 66 4.06 -0.19 -16.40
N PHE A 67 4.32 -0.44 -15.12
CA PHE A 67 3.53 -1.32 -14.28
C PHE A 67 2.51 -0.49 -13.48
N ASP A 68 1.23 -0.81 -13.64
CA ASP A 68 0.09 -0.12 -13.03
C ASP A 68 -0.58 -0.95 -11.93
N GLY A 69 0.01 -2.07 -11.50
CA GLY A 69 -0.53 -2.92 -10.42
C GLY A 69 -0.53 -2.26 -9.04
N PHE A 70 0.18 -1.14 -8.88
CA PHE A 70 0.13 -0.28 -7.70
C PHE A 70 -0.80 0.93 -7.89
N CYS A 71 -1.47 1.03 -9.04
CA CYS A 71 -2.60 1.93 -9.24
C CYS A 71 -3.87 1.26 -8.71
N SER A 72 -4.64 1.99 -7.91
CA SER A 72 -5.91 1.53 -7.39
C SER A 72 -7.07 2.01 -8.25
N ALA A 73 -7.90 1.08 -8.69
CA ALA A 73 -9.17 1.37 -9.34
C ALA A 73 -10.21 1.80 -8.28
N ASN A 74 -10.09 3.03 -7.76
CA ASN A 74 -11.22 3.67 -7.08
C ASN A 74 -12.16 4.27 -8.14
N ASP A 75 -13.09 3.47 -8.66
CA ASP A 75 -14.46 4.00 -8.84
C ASP A 75 -14.91 4.24 -7.39
N SER A 76 -14.92 5.45 -6.83
CA SER A 76 -16.15 6.25 -6.76
C SER A 76 -15.94 7.73 -6.37
N CYS A 77 -14.73 8.24 -6.14
CA CYS A 77 -14.59 9.60 -5.61
C CYS A 77 -15.34 10.67 -6.44
N GLY A 78 -16.28 11.36 -5.81
CA GLY A 78 -17.21 12.32 -6.41
C GLY A 78 -18.54 11.71 -6.88
N ASP A 79 -18.91 10.51 -6.43
CA ASP A 79 -20.21 9.89 -6.73
C ASP A 79 -21.33 10.32 -5.75
N GLY A 80 -20.96 11.08 -4.72
CA GLY A 80 -21.84 11.63 -3.71
C GLY A 80 -22.18 10.66 -2.58
N VAL A 81 -21.45 9.55 -2.43
CA VAL A 81 -21.55 8.61 -1.31
C VAL A 81 -20.17 8.29 -0.77
N ALA A 82 -19.94 8.52 0.52
CA ALA A 82 -18.67 8.13 1.15
C ALA A 82 -18.65 6.61 1.40
N ASP A 83 -17.94 5.85 0.56
CA ASP A 83 -17.87 4.39 0.67
C ASP A 83 -17.00 3.91 1.85
N PRO A 84 -17.06 2.63 2.29
CA PRO A 84 -16.33 2.12 3.46
C PRO A 84 -14.80 2.28 3.44
N TRP A 85 -14.22 2.65 2.30
CA TRP A 85 -12.79 2.86 2.08
C TRP A 85 -12.44 4.32 1.76
N GLU A 86 -13.43 5.22 1.80
CA GLU A 86 -13.31 6.66 1.60
C GLU A 86 -13.56 7.38 2.93
N SER A 87 -12.69 8.33 3.29
CA SER A 87 -12.90 9.16 4.47
C SER A 87 -14.00 10.21 4.25
N CYS A 88 -14.24 10.57 2.98
CA CYS A 88 -15.29 11.47 2.54
C CYS A 88 -15.58 11.34 1.03
N ASP A 89 -16.77 11.78 0.59
CA ASP A 89 -17.12 12.04 -0.81
C ASP A 89 -17.99 13.31 -0.89
N GLY A 90 -17.44 14.37 -1.49
CA GLY A 90 -18.15 15.63 -1.69
C GLY A 90 -18.64 16.28 -0.38
N GLU A 91 -19.97 16.22 -0.13
CA GLU A 91 -20.58 16.75 1.10
C GLU A 91 -20.80 15.67 2.18
N GLU A 92 -20.57 14.39 1.88
CA GLU A 92 -20.63 13.30 2.85
C GLU A 92 -19.24 13.09 3.47
N ILE A 93 -19.07 13.50 4.72
CA ILE A 93 -17.79 13.46 5.44
C ILE A 93 -18.02 12.76 6.77
N TYR A 94 -17.21 11.74 7.09
CA TYR A 94 -17.33 10.99 8.34
C TYR A 94 -16.67 11.68 9.55
N ASP A 95 -15.72 12.58 9.28
CA ASP A 95 -15.00 13.33 10.29
C ASP A 95 -15.65 14.66 10.66
N THR A 96 -15.35 15.15 11.86
CA THR A 96 -15.62 16.53 12.29
C THR A 96 -14.35 17.20 12.78
N CYS A 97 -14.34 18.53 12.80
CA CYS A 97 -13.22 19.29 13.37
C CYS A 97 -12.98 18.89 14.85
N GLU A 98 -14.06 18.66 15.61
CA GLU A 98 -13.96 18.29 17.02
C GLU A 98 -13.38 16.89 17.26
N ASP A 99 -13.55 15.95 16.32
CA ASP A 99 -12.97 14.59 16.42
C ASP A 99 -11.44 14.64 16.38
N TRP A 100 -10.88 15.65 15.72
CA TRP A 100 -9.43 15.88 15.57
C TRP A 100 -8.89 16.99 16.48
N GLY A 101 -9.62 17.33 17.55
CA GLY A 101 -9.13 18.23 18.59
C GLY A 101 -9.28 19.73 18.31
N PHE A 102 -9.82 20.11 17.14
CA PHE A 102 -10.15 21.51 16.86
C PHE A 102 -11.34 21.98 17.72
N THR A 103 -11.44 23.30 17.92
CA THR A 103 -12.48 23.90 18.77
C THR A 103 -13.81 24.17 18.05
N GLY A 104 -13.86 23.89 16.75
CA GLY A 104 -15.05 23.99 15.88
C GLY A 104 -14.65 24.21 14.42
N GLY A 105 -15.60 24.53 13.56
CA GLY A 105 -15.36 24.84 12.14
C GLY A 105 -16.12 23.88 11.21
N THR A 106 -15.67 23.77 9.97
CA THR A 106 -16.22 22.81 9.01
C THR A 106 -15.09 22.14 8.25
N VAL A 107 -15.08 20.80 8.27
CA VAL A 107 -14.24 20.00 7.36
C VAL A 107 -14.82 20.03 5.94
N ALA A 108 -13.94 19.94 4.95
CA ALA A 108 -14.31 19.78 3.55
C ALA A 108 -13.73 18.46 3.01
N CYS A 109 -14.26 17.99 1.87
CA CYS A 109 -13.68 16.89 1.13
C CYS A 109 -13.02 17.43 -0.14
N THR A 110 -11.79 17.02 -0.42
CA THR A 110 -11.11 17.36 -1.69
C THR A 110 -11.67 16.52 -2.84
N ASP A 111 -11.34 16.91 -4.08
CA ASP A 111 -11.69 16.14 -5.28
C ASP A 111 -10.97 14.78 -5.35
N ASP A 112 -10.00 14.53 -4.46
CA ASP A 112 -9.26 13.28 -4.30
C ASP A 112 -9.71 12.48 -3.04
N CYS A 113 -10.89 12.80 -2.51
CA CYS A 113 -11.49 12.15 -1.33
C CYS A 113 -10.60 12.16 -0.09
N GLN A 114 -9.83 13.24 0.07
CA GLN A 114 -9.07 13.55 1.28
C GLN A 114 -9.86 14.57 2.13
N VAL A 115 -9.83 14.40 3.44
CA VAL A 115 -10.44 15.37 4.36
C VAL A 115 -9.55 16.62 4.43
N ASP A 116 -10.12 17.77 4.10
CA ASP A 116 -9.49 19.08 4.22
C ASP A 116 -9.90 19.75 5.54
N TYR A 117 -8.94 19.85 6.46
CA TYR A 117 -9.10 20.48 7.78
C TYR A 117 -8.88 21.99 7.77
N SER A 118 -8.55 22.62 6.64
CA SER A 118 -8.27 24.07 6.56
C SER A 118 -9.47 24.95 6.93
N GLY A 119 -10.69 24.41 6.90
CA GLY A 119 -11.91 25.06 7.38
C GLY A 119 -12.19 24.91 8.88
N CYS A 120 -11.36 24.16 9.61
CA CYS A 120 -11.45 24.02 11.05
C CYS A 120 -10.89 25.25 11.78
N THR A 121 -11.34 25.45 13.02
CA THR A 121 -11.02 26.61 13.87
C THR A 121 -10.53 26.14 15.23
N GLY A 122 -9.53 26.85 15.74
CA GLY A 122 -8.82 26.43 16.95
C GLY A 122 -7.40 26.05 16.57
N ASP A 123 -6.50 26.27 17.50
CA ASP A 123 -5.08 26.04 17.33
C ASP A 123 -4.75 24.78 18.13
N VAL A 124 -4.69 23.64 17.44
CA VAL A 124 -4.40 22.35 18.09
C VAL A 124 -2.95 22.33 18.58
N CYS A 125 -2.03 23.01 17.88
CA CYS A 125 -0.66 23.18 18.34
C CYS A 125 -0.56 23.93 19.67
N ASP A 126 -1.30 25.03 19.86
CA ASP A 126 -1.31 25.75 21.15
C ASP A 126 -1.99 24.93 22.27
N LEU A 127 -2.98 24.10 21.92
CA LEU A 127 -3.68 23.24 22.88
C LEU A 127 -2.81 22.09 23.39
N GLU A 128 -2.11 21.41 22.49
CA GLU A 128 -1.23 20.29 22.81
C GLU A 128 0.19 20.74 23.21
N GLY A 129 0.53 22.00 22.95
CA GLY A 129 1.78 22.62 23.35
C GLY A 129 2.96 22.28 22.42
N TYR A 130 2.67 22.12 21.13
CA TYR A 130 3.64 21.81 20.07
C TYR A 130 4.52 23.02 19.71
N TYR A 131 4.05 24.24 19.98
CA TYR A 131 4.92 25.40 19.82
C TYR A 131 6.09 25.37 20.81
N SER A 132 7.31 25.49 20.28
CA SER A 132 8.55 25.58 21.08
C SER A 132 8.82 24.33 21.92
N ASP A 133 8.37 23.17 21.45
CA ASP A 133 8.61 21.88 22.11
C ASP A 133 9.89 21.20 21.62
N GLY A 134 10.53 21.77 20.59
CA GLY A 134 11.76 21.26 19.99
C GLY A 134 11.52 20.30 18.83
N TRP A 135 10.33 20.28 18.25
CA TRP A 135 9.98 19.50 17.07
C TRP A 135 9.49 20.39 15.94
N CYS A 136 9.72 20.00 14.68
CA CYS A 136 9.21 20.75 13.56
C CYS A 136 7.77 20.32 13.24
N ASP A 137 6.78 21.04 13.78
CA ASP A 137 5.37 20.69 13.65
C ASP A 137 4.63 21.45 12.52
N PRO A 138 3.73 20.78 11.76
CA PRO A 138 2.95 21.31 10.65
C PRO A 138 1.73 22.12 11.13
N CYS A 139 1.96 23.11 11.98
CA CYS A 139 0.92 23.79 12.75
C CYS A 139 -0.14 24.55 11.92
N GLU A 140 0.18 25.00 10.70
CA GLU A 140 -0.83 25.62 9.82
C GLU A 140 -1.92 24.66 9.34
N PHE A 141 -1.65 23.35 9.34
CA PHE A 141 -2.64 22.32 9.02
C PHE A 141 -3.47 21.94 10.25
N MET A 142 -2.98 22.30 11.44
CA MET A 142 -3.59 22.10 12.74
C MET A 142 -4.31 23.37 13.26
N GLY A 143 -4.60 24.31 12.35
CA GLY A 143 -5.38 25.53 12.62
C GLY A 143 -4.61 26.62 13.37
N GLY A 144 -3.30 26.43 13.57
CA GLY A 144 -2.37 27.40 14.13
C GLY A 144 -1.58 28.17 13.06
N GLU A 145 -0.59 28.93 13.49
CA GLU A 145 0.44 29.50 12.61
C GLU A 145 1.62 28.53 12.44
N PRO A 146 2.39 28.61 11.34
CA PRO A 146 3.58 27.79 11.13
C PRO A 146 4.54 27.80 12.30
N ASP A 147 5.09 26.63 12.67
CA ASP A 147 6.06 26.53 13.76
C ASP A 147 7.48 26.93 13.33
N THR A 148 7.61 28.22 13.01
CA THR A 148 8.86 28.74 12.44
C THR A 148 10.02 28.76 13.43
N GLU A 149 9.79 28.70 14.75
CA GLU A 149 10.88 28.75 15.73
C GLU A 149 11.63 27.41 15.78
N ASP A 150 10.89 26.31 15.87
CA ASP A 150 11.48 24.97 15.94
C ASP A 150 11.89 24.49 14.55
N CYS A 151 11.04 24.61 13.54
CA CYS A 151 11.40 24.22 12.17
C CYS A 151 12.62 24.98 11.61
N THR A 152 12.82 26.26 11.93
CA THR A 152 14.06 26.95 11.48
C THR A 152 15.30 26.41 12.19
N THR A 153 15.17 26.03 13.46
CA THR A 153 16.30 25.54 14.25
C THR A 153 16.66 24.12 13.82
N ILE A 154 15.67 23.23 13.79
CA ILE A 154 15.83 21.80 13.51
C ILE A 154 16.28 21.58 12.06
N CYS A 155 15.58 22.19 11.09
CA CYS A 155 15.84 21.90 9.68
C CYS A 155 17.14 22.52 9.14
N GLU A 156 17.77 23.45 9.88
CA GLU A 156 19.00 24.14 9.45
C GLU A 156 20.22 23.89 10.36
N THR A 157 20.05 23.28 11.53
CA THR A 157 21.15 23.06 12.49
C THR A 157 21.31 21.59 12.83
N SER A 158 22.58 21.13 12.84
CA SER A 158 22.92 19.82 13.38
C SER A 158 23.19 19.96 14.87
N ASP A 159 22.23 19.53 15.69
CA ASP A 159 22.26 19.51 17.14
C ASP A 159 22.33 18.08 17.73
N GLY A 160 22.16 17.06 16.89
CA GLY A 160 22.29 15.65 17.21
C GLY A 160 20.99 14.98 17.66
N GLU A 161 19.84 15.62 17.47
CA GLU A 161 18.52 15.04 17.66
C GLU A 161 17.72 15.17 16.36
N CYS A 162 17.13 14.07 15.88
CA CYS A 162 16.20 14.10 14.75
C CYS A 162 14.88 14.72 15.21
N GLY A 163 14.62 15.98 14.82
CA GLY A 163 13.43 16.75 15.16
C GLY A 163 12.42 16.89 14.01
N SER A 164 12.75 16.35 12.84
CA SER A 164 11.84 16.20 11.70
C SER A 164 11.11 14.87 11.73
N TYR A 165 9.85 14.84 11.32
CA TYR A 165 9.09 13.59 11.20
C TYR A 165 8.34 13.53 9.87
N TYR A 166 8.04 12.30 9.41
CA TYR A 166 7.22 12.06 8.23
C TYR A 166 5.76 12.35 8.56
N ASP A 167 5.15 13.32 7.87
CA ASP A 167 3.74 13.63 8.00
C ASP A 167 2.96 12.98 6.85
N PRO A 168 2.08 11.99 7.13
CA PRO A 168 1.29 11.33 6.10
C PRO A 168 0.31 12.25 5.36
N ALA A 169 -0.17 13.32 5.99
CA ALA A 169 -1.05 14.31 5.36
C ALA A 169 -0.28 15.22 4.39
N LEU A 170 1.00 15.47 4.64
CA LEU A 170 1.89 16.19 3.72
C LEU A 170 2.54 15.27 2.67
N GLY A 171 2.55 13.96 2.91
CA GLY A 171 3.25 12.98 2.07
C GLY A 171 4.77 13.19 2.04
N THR A 172 5.32 13.86 3.06
CA THR A 172 6.73 14.23 3.15
C THR A 172 7.13 14.56 4.60
N THR A 173 8.42 14.79 4.85
CA THR A 173 8.91 15.20 6.17
C THR A 173 8.62 16.68 6.42
N THR A 174 8.39 17.04 7.68
CA THR A 174 8.06 18.43 8.06
C THR A 174 9.19 19.39 7.68
N CYS A 175 10.46 18.99 7.81
CA CYS A 175 11.58 19.81 7.34
C CYS A 175 11.65 19.97 5.83
N LEU A 176 11.38 18.93 5.04
CA LEU A 176 11.36 19.06 3.57
C LEU A 176 10.24 20.00 3.12
N TYR A 177 9.09 19.97 3.79
CA TYR A 177 7.99 20.88 3.51
C TYR A 177 8.31 22.34 3.90
N TYR A 178 8.85 22.59 5.10
CA TYR A 178 9.09 23.96 5.60
C TYR A 178 10.37 24.62 5.07
N ALA A 179 11.49 23.88 5.09
CA ALA A 179 12.81 24.40 4.76
C ALA A 179 13.27 23.98 3.35
N GLY A 180 12.62 22.99 2.74
CA GLY A 180 13.08 22.43 1.46
C GLY A 180 14.35 21.59 1.60
N THR A 181 14.70 21.20 2.83
CA THR A 181 15.86 20.39 3.19
C THR A 181 15.45 19.38 4.26
N GLU A 182 16.05 18.19 4.23
CA GLU A 182 15.93 17.27 5.36
C GLU A 182 16.65 17.83 6.59
N ASP A 183 16.18 17.44 7.76
CA ASP A 183 16.89 17.65 9.01
C ASP A 183 18.27 16.96 8.93
N PRO A 184 19.37 17.67 9.19
CA PRO A 184 20.72 17.13 9.07
C PRO A 184 21.07 16.04 10.09
N ASP A 185 20.26 15.83 11.13
CA ASP A 185 20.41 14.80 12.16
C ASP A 185 19.39 13.66 12.01
N CYS A 186 18.36 13.81 11.17
CA CYS A 186 17.58 12.69 10.66
C CYS A 186 18.35 12.05 9.50
N ASP A 187 18.47 10.71 9.48
CA ASP A 187 19.24 9.93 8.50
C ASP A 187 20.79 10.05 8.63
N VAL A 188 21.35 9.83 9.84
CA VAL A 188 22.82 9.70 9.98
C VAL A 188 23.26 8.28 9.65
N CYS A 189 23.29 7.98 8.36
CA CYS A 189 23.82 6.71 7.93
C CYS A 189 25.30 6.54 8.31
N GLY A 190 25.63 5.47 9.01
CA GLY A 190 26.98 5.13 9.45
C GLY A 190 27.33 5.58 10.87
N ASP A 191 26.32 5.86 11.71
CA ASP A 191 26.49 6.08 13.14
C ASP A 191 26.60 4.77 13.94
N GLY A 192 26.27 3.65 13.28
CA GLY A 192 26.39 2.29 13.78
C GLY A 192 25.15 1.77 14.50
N THR A 193 24.00 2.42 14.33
CA THR A 193 22.71 2.04 14.89
C THR A 193 21.60 2.16 13.85
N ALA A 194 20.85 1.08 13.60
CA ALA A 194 19.65 1.13 12.78
C ALA A 194 18.50 1.73 13.61
N ASP A 195 18.32 3.05 13.51
CA ASP A 195 17.31 3.79 14.28
C ASP A 195 15.91 3.71 13.63
N GLU A 196 14.87 4.26 14.26
CA GLU A 196 13.46 4.12 13.80
C GLU A 196 13.22 4.61 12.37
N TYR A 197 14.08 5.51 11.87
CA TYR A 197 14.00 6.10 10.54
C TYR A 197 14.99 5.47 9.54
N GLU A 198 15.84 4.54 9.99
CA GLU A 198 16.78 3.80 9.16
C GLU A 198 16.49 2.30 9.23
N TRP A 199 16.28 1.68 8.07
CA TRP A 199 16.02 0.24 8.05
C TRP A 199 17.28 -0.59 8.37
N CYS A 200 18.45 0.01 8.15
CA CYS A 200 19.75 -0.57 8.41
C CYS A 200 20.82 0.51 8.61
N ASP A 201 21.86 0.19 9.37
CA ASP A 201 23.14 0.92 9.41
C ASP A 201 24.29 -0.09 9.40
N GLY A 202 24.99 -0.16 8.27
CA GLY A 202 26.10 -1.09 8.09
C GLY A 202 25.69 -2.56 8.23
N ASP A 203 26.00 -3.17 9.37
CA ASP A 203 25.66 -4.56 9.69
C ASP A 203 24.44 -4.68 10.64
N GLU A 204 23.89 -3.56 11.12
CA GLU A 204 22.70 -3.52 11.98
C GLU A 204 21.44 -3.37 11.13
N PHE A 205 20.39 -4.14 11.42
CA PHE A 205 19.16 -4.19 10.62
C PHE A 205 17.94 -4.26 11.52
N ASN A 206 16.89 -3.52 11.16
CA ASN A 206 15.60 -3.58 11.83
C ASN A 206 14.69 -4.70 11.28
N ALA A 207 15.02 -5.26 10.10
CA ALA A 207 14.27 -6.34 9.45
C ALA A 207 15.19 -7.20 8.56
N GLY A 208 14.84 -8.47 8.34
CA GLY A 208 15.48 -9.37 7.39
C GLY A 208 14.71 -9.54 6.09
N CYS A 209 15.27 -10.28 5.12
CA CYS A 209 14.59 -10.61 3.86
C CYS A 209 13.22 -11.30 4.08
N GLU A 210 13.11 -12.18 5.08
CA GLU A 210 11.85 -12.87 5.41
C GLU A 210 10.76 -11.91 5.90
N ASP A 211 11.13 -10.87 6.66
CA ASP A 211 10.21 -9.83 7.13
C ASP A 211 9.70 -8.94 5.99
N LEU A 212 10.47 -8.86 4.90
CA LEU A 212 10.12 -8.18 3.65
C LEU A 212 9.32 -9.06 2.68
N GLY A 213 8.96 -10.28 3.06
CA GLY A 213 8.19 -11.21 2.23
C GLY A 213 9.01 -12.01 1.22
N PHE A 214 10.34 -12.05 1.35
CA PHE A 214 11.18 -12.96 0.58
C PHE A 214 11.27 -14.34 1.25
N ALA A 215 11.69 -15.36 0.50
CA ALA A 215 11.91 -16.71 1.02
C ALA A 215 13.08 -16.81 2.00
N GLY A 216 13.95 -15.80 2.00
CA GLY A 216 15.19 -15.73 2.77
C GLY A 216 16.25 -14.94 2.03
N GLY A 217 17.52 -15.23 2.31
CA GLY A 217 18.67 -14.57 1.69
C GLY A 217 19.47 -13.70 2.67
N VAL A 218 20.32 -12.84 2.12
CA VAL A 218 21.11 -11.88 2.90
C VAL A 218 20.63 -10.49 2.53
N ILE A 219 20.15 -9.74 3.53
CA ILE A 219 19.80 -8.34 3.35
C ILE A 219 21.08 -7.50 3.43
N GLY A 220 21.28 -6.59 2.49
CA GLY A 220 22.39 -5.65 2.47
C GLY A 220 21.98 -4.26 2.95
N CYS A 221 22.95 -3.48 3.39
CA CYS A 221 22.78 -2.06 3.69
C CYS A 221 23.71 -1.25 2.79
N ALA A 222 23.16 -0.29 2.05
CA ALA A 222 23.96 0.63 1.25
C ALA A 222 24.57 1.75 2.12
N ASP A 223 25.56 2.47 1.58
CA ASP A 223 26.24 3.59 2.27
C ASP A 223 25.31 4.79 2.58
N ASN A 224 24.08 4.77 2.07
CA ASN A 224 23.00 5.73 2.32
C ASN A 224 21.82 5.08 3.07
N CYS A 225 22.06 3.95 3.73
CA CYS A 225 21.11 3.25 4.61
C CYS A 225 19.80 2.81 3.94
N THR A 226 19.80 2.79 2.61
CA THR A 226 18.79 2.07 1.84
C THR A 226 19.09 0.58 1.89
N VAL A 227 18.06 -0.21 2.18
CA VAL A 227 18.13 -1.67 2.13
C VAL A 227 18.42 -2.15 0.71
N ASP A 228 19.37 -3.06 0.59
CA ASP A 228 19.69 -3.78 -0.64
C ASP A 228 19.12 -5.19 -0.55
N VAL A 229 18.09 -5.44 -1.36
CA VAL A 229 17.39 -6.73 -1.44
C VAL A 229 17.91 -7.63 -2.57
N SER A 230 19.00 -7.24 -3.24
CA SER A 230 19.51 -7.99 -4.41
C SER A 230 20.04 -9.38 -4.09
N GLU A 231 20.40 -9.64 -2.83
CA GLU A 231 20.76 -10.97 -2.32
C GLU A 231 19.63 -11.65 -1.54
N CYS A 232 18.43 -11.06 -1.49
CA CYS A 232 17.23 -11.74 -1.03
C CYS A 232 16.78 -12.77 -2.08
N ILE A 233 16.22 -13.87 -1.59
CA ILE A 233 15.79 -15.00 -2.40
C ILE A 233 14.28 -14.87 -2.60
N GLU A 234 13.84 -14.69 -3.85
CA GLU A 234 12.42 -14.71 -4.18
C GLU A 234 11.78 -16.06 -3.83
N ALA A 235 10.54 -16.02 -3.35
CA ALA A 235 9.72 -17.22 -3.18
C ALA A 235 9.45 -17.87 -4.54
N VAL A 236 9.55 -19.19 -4.60
CA VAL A 236 9.44 -19.96 -5.85
C VAL A 236 8.28 -20.92 -5.74
N CYS A 237 7.17 -20.51 -6.33
CA CYS A 237 5.98 -21.34 -6.35
C CYS A 237 6.22 -22.71 -7.00
N GLY A 238 5.81 -23.76 -6.28
CA GLY A 238 5.91 -25.16 -6.66
C GLY A 238 7.19 -25.85 -6.18
N ASP A 239 7.87 -25.32 -5.16
CA ASP A 239 9.03 -25.97 -4.53
C ASP A 239 8.69 -26.79 -3.26
N ASP A 240 7.40 -26.90 -2.93
CA ASP A 240 6.81 -27.54 -1.76
C ASP A 240 7.25 -26.91 -0.42
N ILE A 241 7.65 -25.64 -0.40
CA ILE A 241 8.02 -24.89 0.81
C ILE A 241 7.21 -23.59 0.88
N LEU A 242 6.23 -23.52 1.78
CA LEU A 242 5.48 -22.27 1.99
C LEU A 242 6.37 -21.18 2.61
N ASN A 243 6.72 -20.16 1.83
CA ASN A 243 7.58 -19.06 2.28
C ASN A 243 7.28 -17.73 1.58
N GLY A 244 7.92 -16.65 2.06
CA GLY A 244 7.74 -15.31 1.52
C GLY A 244 6.26 -14.87 1.47
N LEU A 245 5.79 -14.49 0.28
CA LEU A 245 4.41 -14.03 0.04
C LEU A 245 3.46 -15.14 -0.48
N GLU A 246 3.89 -16.39 -0.48
CA GLU A 246 3.05 -17.50 -0.94
C GLU A 246 1.89 -17.75 0.02
N THR A 247 0.69 -18.00 -0.51
CA THR A 247 -0.47 -18.41 0.31
C THR A 247 -0.56 -19.92 0.48
N CYS A 248 0.08 -20.65 -0.43
CA CYS A 248 0.32 -22.08 -0.43
C CYS A 248 1.52 -22.37 -1.33
N ASP A 249 2.14 -23.53 -1.18
CA ASP A 249 3.07 -24.09 -2.18
C ASP A 249 2.85 -25.60 -2.30
N GLY A 250 2.36 -26.05 -3.46
CA GLY A 250 2.17 -27.46 -3.74
C GLY A 250 1.17 -28.11 -2.80
N THR A 251 1.67 -28.78 -1.75
CA THR A 251 0.85 -29.36 -0.66
C THR A 251 1.08 -28.74 0.70
N ASP A 252 1.95 -27.74 0.78
CA ASP A 252 2.16 -26.93 1.98
C ASP A 252 1.17 -25.77 1.99
N PHE A 253 0.24 -25.82 2.94
CA PHE A 253 -0.78 -24.79 3.17
C PHE A 253 -0.57 -24.09 4.53
N GLY A 254 0.56 -24.35 5.19
CA GLY A 254 0.80 -23.90 6.56
C GLY A 254 -0.25 -24.43 7.52
N THR A 255 -1.03 -23.52 8.12
CA THR A 255 -2.15 -23.86 9.01
C THR A 255 -3.52 -23.77 8.36
N ALA A 256 -3.58 -23.37 7.08
CA ALA A 256 -4.85 -23.15 6.40
C ALA A 256 -5.60 -24.47 6.18
N THR A 257 -6.92 -24.39 6.32
CA THR A 257 -7.87 -25.48 6.14
C THR A 257 -9.06 -25.01 5.33
N CYS A 258 -9.84 -25.93 4.75
CA CYS A 258 -11.07 -25.57 4.05
C CYS A 258 -12.08 -24.85 4.97
N GLU A 259 -12.04 -25.16 6.26
CA GLU A 259 -12.86 -24.57 7.30
C GLU A 259 -12.59 -23.07 7.50
N ASP A 260 -11.34 -22.63 7.31
CA ASP A 260 -10.98 -21.21 7.38
C ASP A 260 -11.66 -20.37 6.26
N TYR A 261 -12.04 -21.04 5.16
CA TYR A 261 -12.75 -20.44 4.02
C TYR A 261 -14.27 -20.73 4.04
N GLY A 262 -14.82 -21.17 5.18
CA GLY A 262 -16.26 -21.36 5.38
C GLY A 262 -16.82 -22.67 4.83
N TYR A 263 -15.96 -23.62 4.44
CA TYR A 263 -16.37 -24.98 4.08
C TYR A 263 -16.40 -25.91 5.30
N THR A 264 -16.94 -27.12 5.15
CA THR A 264 -17.04 -28.10 6.25
C THR A 264 -15.89 -29.12 6.28
N GLY A 265 -14.99 -29.04 5.30
CA GLY A 265 -13.85 -29.93 5.12
C GLY A 265 -13.47 -30.06 3.65
N GLY A 266 -12.71 -31.11 3.30
CA GLY A 266 -12.21 -31.36 1.95
C GLY A 266 -10.70 -31.16 1.86
N ASP A 267 -10.17 -31.12 0.64
CA ASP A 267 -8.74 -30.96 0.38
C ASP A 267 -8.49 -29.59 -0.25
N LEU A 268 -7.58 -28.80 0.33
CA LEU A 268 -7.06 -27.60 -0.30
C LEU A 268 -6.16 -27.99 -1.49
N GLY A 269 -6.22 -27.20 -2.55
CA GLY A 269 -5.23 -27.25 -3.63
C GLY A 269 -4.42 -25.96 -3.67
N CYS A 270 -3.26 -26.02 -4.30
CA CYS A 270 -2.45 -24.87 -4.66
C CYS A 270 -2.22 -24.88 -6.16
N ASP A 271 -2.36 -23.74 -6.82
CA ASP A 271 -2.04 -23.63 -8.24
C ASP A 271 -0.58 -23.23 -8.50
N SER A 272 -0.18 -23.14 -9.77
CA SER A 272 1.20 -22.79 -10.15
C SER A 272 1.55 -21.32 -9.94
N SER A 273 0.59 -20.52 -9.48
CA SER A 273 0.73 -19.11 -9.13
C SER A 273 0.60 -18.90 -7.63
N CYS A 274 0.60 -19.99 -6.84
CA CYS A 274 0.51 -19.99 -5.39
C CYS A 274 -0.77 -19.33 -4.87
N GLU A 275 -1.84 -19.49 -5.66
CA GLU A 275 -3.21 -19.16 -5.29
C GLU A 275 -3.92 -20.41 -4.73
N MET A 276 -4.64 -20.19 -3.63
CA MET A 276 -5.47 -21.22 -2.99
C MET A 276 -6.59 -21.71 -3.93
N ILE A 277 -6.60 -23.01 -4.22
CA ILE A 277 -7.69 -23.67 -4.95
C ILE A 277 -8.68 -24.28 -3.95
N LEU A 278 -9.88 -23.68 -3.85
CA LEU A 278 -10.94 -24.14 -2.94
C LEU A 278 -11.89 -25.16 -3.58
N THR A 279 -11.71 -25.54 -4.85
CA THR A 279 -12.62 -26.48 -5.54
C THR A 279 -12.59 -27.91 -4.99
N GLY A 280 -11.54 -28.26 -4.24
CA GLY A 280 -11.44 -29.53 -3.50
C GLY A 280 -12.12 -29.49 -2.13
N CYS A 281 -12.50 -28.30 -1.65
CA CYS A 281 -13.26 -28.13 -0.43
C CYS A 281 -14.72 -28.58 -0.63
N THR A 282 -15.31 -29.08 0.46
CA THR A 282 -16.64 -29.67 0.48
C THR A 282 -17.50 -29.02 1.56
N SER A 283 -18.75 -28.75 1.20
CA SER A 283 -19.81 -28.34 2.13
C SER A 283 -20.77 -29.51 2.34
N THR A 284 -21.19 -29.74 3.57
CA THR A 284 -22.01 -30.88 3.96
C THR A 284 -23.39 -30.42 4.40
N CYS A 285 -24.34 -30.54 3.48
CA CYS A 285 -25.73 -30.23 3.81
C CYS A 285 -26.30 -31.17 4.89
N GLY A 286 -26.98 -30.57 5.87
CA GLY A 286 -27.59 -31.21 7.03
C GLY A 286 -26.70 -31.22 8.27
N ASP A 287 -25.63 -30.42 8.34
CA ASP A 287 -24.74 -30.35 9.51
C ASP A 287 -25.09 -29.19 10.48
N SER A 288 -26.15 -28.45 10.18
CA SER A 288 -26.65 -27.28 10.90
C SER A 288 -25.77 -26.02 10.82
N ILE A 289 -24.75 -26.01 9.98
CA ILE A 289 -23.93 -24.84 9.66
C ILE A 289 -24.32 -24.39 8.24
N ILE A 290 -24.45 -23.09 8.01
CA ILE A 290 -24.63 -22.58 6.64
C ILE A 290 -23.22 -22.33 6.10
N SER A 291 -22.70 -23.28 5.35
CA SER A 291 -21.37 -23.19 4.77
C SER A 291 -21.37 -22.53 3.39
N THR A 292 -20.17 -22.22 2.88
CA THR A 292 -20.00 -21.65 1.54
C THR A 292 -20.70 -22.54 0.50
N GLY A 293 -21.60 -21.94 -0.29
CA GLY A 293 -22.41 -22.65 -1.30
C GLY A 293 -23.81 -23.09 -0.83
N GLU A 294 -24.16 -22.89 0.43
CA GLU A 294 -25.48 -23.19 0.99
C GLU A 294 -26.25 -21.89 1.25
N THR A 295 -27.56 -21.87 0.95
CA THR A 295 -28.40 -20.73 1.37
C THR A 295 -29.01 -20.95 2.75
N CYS A 296 -29.07 -22.20 3.18
CA CYS A 296 -29.59 -22.66 4.46
C CYS A 296 -29.08 -24.07 4.75
N ASP A 297 -29.20 -24.53 5.99
CA ASP A 297 -28.92 -25.90 6.38
C ASP A 297 -29.94 -26.40 7.42
N GLY A 298 -30.79 -27.35 7.01
CA GLY A 298 -31.76 -27.98 7.90
C GLY A 298 -32.75 -26.96 8.50
N THR A 299 -32.56 -26.62 9.77
CA THR A 299 -33.38 -25.58 10.45
C THR A 299 -32.68 -24.23 10.55
N ASN A 300 -31.41 -24.17 10.18
CA ASN A 300 -30.63 -22.94 10.13
C ASN A 300 -30.92 -22.23 8.80
N LEU A 301 -31.75 -21.19 8.85
CA LEU A 301 -32.11 -20.36 7.69
C LEU A 301 -31.33 -19.03 7.66
N GLY A 302 -30.35 -18.86 8.56
CA GLY A 302 -29.68 -17.60 8.77
C GLY A 302 -30.67 -16.52 9.20
N THR A 303 -30.71 -15.41 8.46
CA THR A 303 -31.66 -14.31 8.67
C THR A 303 -32.88 -14.38 7.74
N ALA A 304 -32.96 -15.39 6.87
CA ALA A 304 -33.99 -15.47 5.85
C ALA A 304 -35.35 -15.87 6.42
N THR A 305 -36.39 -15.26 5.87
CA THR A 305 -37.80 -15.53 6.14
C THR A 305 -38.59 -15.49 4.82
N CYS A 306 -39.83 -15.99 4.80
CA CYS A 306 -40.67 -15.80 3.61
C CYS A 306 -40.80 -14.32 3.20
N VAL A 307 -40.72 -13.38 4.15
CA VAL A 307 -40.79 -11.94 3.86
C VAL A 307 -39.53 -11.44 3.15
N THR A 308 -38.35 -11.90 3.56
CA THR A 308 -37.09 -11.52 2.88
C THR A 308 -36.99 -12.13 1.48
N GLU A 309 -37.61 -13.30 1.27
CA GLU A 309 -37.74 -13.94 -0.05
C GLU A 309 -38.88 -13.35 -0.92
N GLY A 310 -39.52 -12.26 -0.49
CA GLY A 310 -40.50 -11.52 -1.29
C GLY A 310 -41.97 -11.95 -1.17
N PHE A 311 -42.30 -12.79 -0.18
CA PHE A 311 -43.68 -13.18 0.14
C PHE A 311 -44.27 -12.32 1.28
N THR A 312 -45.57 -12.41 1.56
CA THR A 312 -46.21 -11.63 2.64
C THR A 312 -46.13 -12.29 4.02
N GLY A 313 -45.79 -13.58 4.07
CA GLY A 313 -45.61 -14.35 5.30
C GLY A 313 -45.48 -15.85 5.02
N GLY A 314 -45.61 -16.68 6.05
CA GLY A 314 -45.55 -18.15 5.96
C GLY A 314 -44.37 -18.75 6.71
N GLU A 315 -44.12 -20.05 6.49
CA GLU A 315 -43.00 -20.80 7.08
C GLU A 315 -42.01 -21.14 5.98
N LEU A 316 -40.81 -20.54 6.05
CA LEU A 316 -39.69 -20.84 5.16
C LEU A 316 -39.02 -22.11 5.66
N ALA A 317 -38.73 -23.04 4.76
CA ALA A 317 -37.99 -24.26 5.08
C ALA A 317 -36.68 -24.32 4.29
N CYS A 318 -35.82 -25.25 4.67
CA CYS A 318 -34.62 -25.60 3.91
C CYS A 318 -34.79 -27.01 3.33
N ASP A 319 -34.61 -27.16 2.03
CA ASP A 319 -34.56 -28.47 1.37
C ASP A 319 -33.35 -28.53 0.44
N ALA A 320 -32.55 -29.59 0.60
CA ALA A 320 -31.29 -29.76 -0.12
C ALA A 320 -30.38 -28.50 -0.11
N CYS A 321 -30.32 -27.81 1.03
CA CYS A 321 -29.55 -26.58 1.25
C CYS A 321 -29.91 -25.39 0.34
N ALA A 322 -31.14 -25.44 -0.18
CA ALA A 322 -31.82 -24.34 -0.85
C ALA A 322 -33.09 -23.97 -0.07
N PHE A 323 -33.49 -22.70 -0.14
CA PHE A 323 -34.77 -22.26 0.45
C PHE A 323 -35.96 -22.95 -0.24
N ASP A 324 -36.77 -23.65 0.55
CA ASP A 324 -38.07 -24.16 0.14
C ASP A 324 -39.16 -23.15 0.51
N VAL A 325 -39.62 -22.43 -0.51
CA VAL A 325 -40.68 -21.41 -0.40
C VAL A 325 -42.10 -21.99 -0.54
N SER A 326 -42.26 -23.31 -0.63
CA SER A 326 -43.59 -23.94 -0.78
C SER A 326 -44.51 -23.71 0.44
N GLY A 327 -43.93 -23.42 1.61
CA GLY A 327 -44.63 -23.00 2.83
C GLY A 327 -44.92 -21.50 2.95
N CYS A 328 -44.46 -20.68 1.99
CA CYS A 328 -44.68 -19.24 1.99
C CYS A 328 -46.05 -18.85 1.41
N THR A 329 -46.59 -17.72 1.88
CA THR A 329 -47.91 -17.20 1.47
C THR A 329 -47.81 -15.80 0.87
N ASN A 330 -48.62 -15.53 -0.15
CA ASN A 330 -48.80 -14.21 -0.76
C ASN A 330 -50.04 -13.49 -0.23
#